data_AF-A0A7C3Y1Y5-F1
#
_entry.id   AF-A0A7C3Y1Y5-F1
#
_cell.length_a   1.000
_cell.length_b   1.000
_cell.length_c   1.000
_cell.angle_alpha   90.00
_cell.angle_beta   90.00
_cell.angle_gamma   90.00
#
_symmetry.space_group_name_H-M   'P 1'
#
loop_
_entity.id
_entity.type
_entity.pdbx_description
1 polymer ?
#
loop_
_entity_poly.entity_id
_entity_poly.type
_entity_poly.pdbx_seq_one_letter_code
_entity_poly.pdbx_strand_id
1 'polypeptide(L)'
;MVEMKEEEKLKLKKLIRELEKIKGRHTELVSVYIPSGYNLVDAMNQIFQEKGTASNIKSKTTRKNVLTALEKILQHLKLFRKTPE
;
A
#
# COMPACT_ATOMS: atom_id res chain seq x y z
N MET A 1 -15.33 17.08 7.20
CA MET A 1 -15.68 15.80 6.55
C MET A 1 -15.75 16.09 5.07
N VAL A 2 -14.84 15.57 4.25
CA VAL A 2 -14.79 15.90 2.82
C VAL A 2 -16.00 15.27 2.13
N GLU A 3 -16.78 16.08 1.42
CA GLU A 3 -17.95 15.63 0.67
C GLU A 3 -17.45 14.93 -0.61
N MET A 4 -17.56 13.60 -0.66
CA MET A 4 -17.15 12.82 -1.82
C MET A 4 -18.15 12.99 -2.96
N LYS A 5 -17.67 13.27 -4.19
CA LYS A 5 -18.55 13.30 -5.36
C LYS A 5 -19.15 11.90 -5.61
N GLU A 6 -20.42 11.84 -6.02
CA GLU A 6 -21.10 10.56 -6.29
C GLU A 6 -20.38 9.69 -7.34
N GLU A 7 -19.69 10.31 -8.29
CA GLU A 7 -18.83 9.61 -9.25
C GLU A 7 -17.64 8.91 -8.59
N GLU A 8 -16.96 9.56 -7.63
CA GLU A 8 -15.80 9.00 -6.92
C GLU A 8 -16.23 7.85 -6.01
N LYS A 9 -17.38 7.98 -5.37
CA LYS A 9 -18.01 6.93 -4.57
C LYS A 9 -18.34 5.70 -5.42
N LEU A 10 -18.82 5.88 -6.65
CA LEU A 10 -19.07 4.76 -7.56
C LEU A 10 -17.76 4.09 -8.01
N LYS A 11 -16.72 4.86 -8.33
CA LYS A 11 -15.39 4.34 -8.69
C LYS A 11 -14.79 3.54 -7.54
N LEU A 12 -14.85 4.07 -6.32
CA LEU A 12 -14.36 3.38 -5.11
C LEU A 12 -15.11 2.08 -4.88
N LYS A 13 -16.44 2.07 -4.99
CA LYS A 13 -17.25 0.83 -4.85
C LYS A 13 -16.88 -0.22 -5.89
N LYS A 14 -16.61 0.17 -7.13
CA LYS A 14 -16.15 -0.74 -8.19
C LYS A 14 -14.77 -1.31 -7.86
N LEU A 15 -13.84 -0.45 -7.46
CA LEU A 15 -12.49 -0.86 -7.05
C LEU A 15 -12.52 -1.86 -5.89
N ILE A 16 -13.31 -1.59 -4.84
CA ILE A 16 -13.46 -2.52 -3.70
C ILE A 16 -13.97 -3.88 -4.18
N ARG A 17 -15.02 -3.92 -5.01
CA ARG A 17 -15.55 -5.17 -5.56
C ARG A 17 -14.55 -5.93 -6.44
N GLU A 18 -13.66 -5.22 -7.12
CA GLU A 18 -12.59 -5.84 -7.90
C GLU A 18 -11.53 -6.44 -6.99
N LEU A 19 -11.07 -5.69 -5.99
CA LEU A 19 -10.07 -6.14 -5.01
C LEU A 19 -10.58 -7.33 -4.18
N GLU A 20 -11.85 -7.34 -3.78
CA GLU A 20 -12.50 -8.44 -3.04
C GLU A 20 -12.47 -9.77 -3.79
N LYS A 21 -12.46 -9.74 -5.13
CA LYS A 21 -12.39 -10.95 -5.96
C LYS A 21 -10.98 -11.54 -6.02
N ILE A 22 -9.95 -10.74 -5.75
CA ILE A 22 -8.56 -11.18 -5.81
C ILE A 22 -8.26 -12.04 -4.59
N LYS A 23 -7.84 -13.29 -4.84
CA LYS A 23 -7.42 -14.23 -3.79
C LYS A 23 -5.97 -14.61 -4.01
N GLY A 24 -5.14 -14.37 -3.01
CA GLY A 24 -3.77 -14.88 -2.94
C GLY A 24 -3.72 -16.23 -2.25
N ARG A 25 -2.84 -17.13 -2.68
CA ARG A 25 -2.65 -18.43 -2.03
C ARG A 25 -1.85 -18.31 -0.72
N HIS A 26 -1.11 -17.20 -0.58
CA HIS A 26 -0.33 -16.81 0.61
C HIS A 26 -0.35 -15.27 0.74
N THR A 27 0.59 -14.70 1.51
CA THR A 27 0.84 -13.25 1.57
C THR A 27 1.36 -12.73 0.22
N GLU A 28 0.45 -12.36 -0.66
CA GLU A 28 0.72 -11.89 -2.03
C GLU A 28 0.15 -10.50 -2.30
N LEU A 29 -0.66 -9.99 -1.38
CA LEU A 29 -1.30 -8.68 -1.47
C LEU A 29 -0.76 -7.79 -0.36
N VAL A 30 -0.16 -6.67 -0.75
CA VAL A 30 0.30 -5.63 0.16
C VAL A 30 -0.47 -4.36 -0.17
N SER A 31 -1.11 -3.78 0.82
CA SER A 31 -1.85 -2.54 0.71
C SER A 31 -1.36 -1.59 1.80
N VAL A 32 -1.22 -0.32 1.44
CA VAL A 32 -0.79 0.74 2.35
C VAL A 32 -1.81 1.86 2.27
N TYR A 33 -2.32 2.27 3.43
CA TYR A 33 -3.22 3.40 3.58
C TYR A 33 -2.50 4.50 4.36
N ILE A 34 -2.38 5.68 3.77
CA ILE A 34 -1.76 6.86 4.39
C ILE A 34 -2.87 7.91 4.50
N PRO A 35 -3.26 8.31 5.72
CA PRO A 35 -4.31 9.32 5.90
C PRO A 35 -3.83 10.72 5.47
N SER A 36 -4.78 11.59 5.15
CA SER A 36 -4.51 13.01 4.89
C SER A 36 -3.85 13.67 6.12
N GLY A 37 -2.89 14.56 5.86
CA GLY A 37 -2.10 15.24 6.89
C GLY A 37 -1.01 14.39 7.55
N TYR A 38 -0.88 13.10 7.20
CA TYR A 38 0.21 12.27 7.72
C TYR A 38 1.55 12.65 7.09
N ASN A 39 2.63 12.59 7.88
CA ASN A 39 3.96 12.87 7.37
C ASN A 39 4.42 11.74 6.42
N LEU A 40 4.62 12.09 5.15
CA LEU A 40 5.05 11.14 4.12
C LEU A 40 6.42 10.52 4.41
N VAL A 41 7.34 11.30 5.00
CA VAL A 41 8.69 10.82 5.36
C VAL A 41 8.58 9.74 6.43
N ASP A 42 7.74 9.94 7.43
CA ASP A 42 7.52 8.97 8.50
C ASP A 42 6.87 7.68 7.95
N ALA A 43 5.92 7.82 7.02
CA ALA A 43 5.33 6.67 6.33
C ALA A 43 6.38 5.87 5.55
N MET A 44 7.25 6.56 4.80
CA MET A 44 8.34 5.92 4.06
C MET A 44 9.33 5.22 4.99
N ASN A 45 9.68 5.84 6.13
CA ASN A 45 10.57 5.24 7.13
C ASN A 45 9.96 3.97 7.73
N GLN A 46 8.67 3.98 8.06
CA GLN A 46 7.96 2.80 8.55
C GLN A 46 7.99 1.67 7.52
N ILE A 47 7.69 1.95 6.25
CA ILE A 47 7.73 0.94 5.17
C ILE A 47 9.16 0.40 4.97
N PHE A 48 10.18 1.25 5.12
CA PHE A 48 11.57 0.82 5.07
C PHE A 48 11.94 -0.14 6.21
N GLN A 49 11.46 0.13 7.43
CA GLN A 49 11.60 -0.79 8.56
C GLN A 49 10.88 -2.12 8.31
N GLU A 50 9.64 -2.08 7.81
CA GLU A 50 8.87 -3.27 7.44
C GLU A 50 9.59 -4.11 6.37
N LYS A 51 10.27 -3.47 5.42
CA LYS A 51 11.11 -4.18 4.43
C LYS A 51 12.26 -4.92 5.11
N GLY A 52 12.90 -4.31 6.11
CA GLY A 52 13.91 -4.97 6.95
C GLY A 52 13.35 -6.19 7.66
N THR A 53 12.20 -6.07 8.32
CA THR A 53 11.51 -7.18 9.01
C THR A 53 11.12 -8.30 8.04
N ALA A 54 10.60 -7.95 6.87
CA ALA A 54 10.19 -8.91 5.84
C ALA A 54 11.36 -9.75 5.29
N SER A 55 12.61 -9.31 5.46
CA SER A 55 13.79 -10.11 5.08
C SER A 55 13.90 -11.42 5.86
N ASN A 56 13.29 -11.50 7.05
CA ASN A 56 13.30 -12.68 7.91
C ASN A 56 12.22 -13.72 7.55
N ILE A 57 11.37 -13.44 6.54
CA ILE A 57 10.37 -14.42 6.07
C ILE A 57 11.10 -15.68 5.58
N LYS A 58 10.71 -16.84 6.15
CA LYS A 58 11.34 -18.15 5.87
C LYS A 58 11.07 -18.64 4.44
N SER A 59 9.83 -18.46 3.95
CA SER A 59 9.45 -18.82 2.58
C SER A 59 10.13 -17.91 1.57
N LYS A 60 10.99 -18.46 0.70
CA LYS A 60 11.73 -17.71 -0.33
C LYS A 60 10.78 -16.94 -1.26
N THR A 61 9.71 -17.59 -1.71
CA THR A 61 8.73 -17.00 -2.64
C THR A 61 7.98 -15.86 -1.97
N THR A 62 7.46 -16.09 -0.75
CA THR A 62 6.72 -15.06 -0.01
C THR A 62 7.62 -13.88 0.33
N ARG A 63 8.85 -14.13 0.78
CA ARG A 63 9.84 -13.09 1.06
C ARG A 63 10.10 -12.22 -0.17
N LYS A 64 10.38 -12.84 -1.32
CA LYS A 64 10.61 -12.12 -2.58
C LYS A 64 9.41 -11.24 -2.94
N ASN A 65 8.19 -11.78 -2.85
CA ASN A 65 6.97 -11.07 -3.21
C ASN A 65 6.74 -9.86 -2.31
N VAL A 66 6.85 -10.03 -0.99
CA VAL A 66 6.67 -8.95 0.00
C VAL A 66 7.73 -7.86 -0.17
N LEU A 67 9.01 -8.24 -0.25
CA LEU A 67 10.10 -7.26 -0.45
C LEU A 67 9.94 -6.47 -1.74
N THR A 68 9.53 -7.12 -2.83
CA THR A 68 9.31 -6.46 -4.12
C THR A 68 8.12 -5.49 -4.05
N ALA A 69 7.05 -5.86 -3.35
CA ALA A 69 5.89 -4.98 -3.17
C ALA A 69 6.23 -3.74 -2.33
N LEU A 70 6.94 -3.92 -1.21
CA LEU A 70 7.37 -2.81 -0.35
C LEU A 70 8.32 -1.86 -1.08
N GLU A 71 9.26 -2.39 -1.89
CA GLU A 71 10.14 -1.58 -2.72
C GLU A 71 9.36 -0.75 -3.76
N LYS A 72 8.38 -1.37 -4.43
CA LYS A 72 7.52 -0.65 -5.39
C LYS A 72 6.74 0.48 -4.72
N ILE A 73 6.21 0.24 -3.51
CA ILE A 73 5.50 1.27 -2.74
C ILE A 73 6.45 2.43 -2.39
N LEU A 74 7.65 2.14 -1.88
CA LEU A 74 8.65 3.18 -1.57
C LEU A 74 9.01 4.02 -2.79
N GLN A 75 9.22 3.39 -3.95
CA GLN A 75 9.51 4.10 -5.20
C GLN A 75 8.33 4.96 -5.66
N HIS A 76 7.10 4.48 -5.49
CA HIS A 76 5.91 5.25 -5.81
C HIS A 76 5.74 6.47 -4.89
N LEU A 77 5.96 6.31 -3.58
CA LEU A 77 5.83 7.41 -2.62
C LEU A 77 6.85 8.54 -2.86
N LYS A 78 8.04 8.23 -3.41
CA LYS A 78 9.04 9.24 -3.79
C LYS A 78 8.55 10.24 -4.84
N LEU A 79 7.51 9.90 -5.60
CA LEU A 79 6.94 10.81 -6.60
C LEU A 79 6.11 11.94 -5.98
N PHE A 80 5.75 11.82 -4.70
CA PHE A 80 4.91 12.78 -3.99
C PHE A 80 5.72 13.56 -2.96
N ARG A 81 5.37 14.85 -2.78
CA ARG A 81 6.00 15.72 -1.78
C ARG A 81 5.18 15.86 -0.50
N LYS A 82 3.87 15.65 -0.58
CA LYS A 82 2.92 15.71 0.54
C LYS A 82 1.79 14.71 0.32
N THR A 83 1.10 14.33 1.40
CA THR A 83 -0.14 13.57 1.30
C THR A 83 -1.23 14.42 0.65
N PRO A 84 -2.21 13.80 -0.02
CA PRO A 84 -3.43 14.47 -0.46
C PRO A 84 -4.16 15.15 0.71
N GLU A 85 -4.91 16.21 0.41
CA GLU A 85 -5.75 16.97 1.36
C GLU A 85 -7.09 16.29 1.59
#